data_AF-A0A3D4GYI5-F1
#
_entry.id   AF-A0A3D4GYI5-F1
#
_cell.length_a   1.000
_cell.length_b   1.000
_cell.length_c   1.000
_cell.angle_alpha   90.00
_cell.angle_beta   90.00
_cell.angle_gamma   90.00
#
_symmetry.space_group_name_H-M   'P 1'
#
loop_
_entity.id
_entity.type
_entity.pdbx_description
1 polymer ?
#
loop_
_entity_poly.entity_id
_entity_poly.type
_entity_poly.pdbx_seq_one_letter_code
_entity_poly.pdbx_strand_id
1 'polypeptide(L)'
;MNHGQVGVNSGLNEHGLALQISQSGRRAPTPEREELRTALNAEVLARCNTVEQAVEELETYAREHPAMLGGNVMLGDSRSISVTEYCGGNAQSEILEEGVVIRANHSVF
;
A
#
# COMPACT_ATOMS: atom_id res chain seq x y z
N MET A 1 21.31 -4.11 14.16
CA MET A 1 20.24 -3.11 13.91
C MET A 1 19.05 -3.86 13.34
N ASN A 2 17.86 -3.61 13.87
CA ASN A 2 16.64 -4.33 13.51
C ASN A 2 16.18 -3.78 12.14
N HIS A 3 16.40 -4.52 11.06
CA HIS A 3 16.04 -4.12 9.68
C HIS A 3 14.59 -4.50 9.32
N GLY A 4 13.76 -4.79 10.32
CA GLY A 4 12.38 -5.23 10.11
C GLY A 4 11.47 -4.05 9.82
N GLN A 5 10.70 -4.14 8.73
CA GLN A 5 9.49 -3.33 8.62
C GLN A 5 8.58 -3.69 9.80
N VAL A 6 8.28 -2.75 10.67
CA VAL A 6 7.38 -2.96 11.82
C VAL A 6 5.93 -2.74 11.35
N GLY A 7 5.01 -3.58 11.87
CA GLY A 7 3.57 -3.47 11.62
C GLY A 7 2.99 -4.50 10.66
N VAL A 8 1.76 -4.25 10.19
CA VAL A 8 1.09 -5.05 9.17
C VAL A 8 1.76 -4.76 7.83
N ASN A 9 2.58 -5.68 7.34
CA ASN A 9 3.30 -5.53 6.05
C ASN A 9 2.66 -6.35 4.92
N SER A 10 1.79 -7.28 5.29
CA SER A 10 1.01 -8.10 4.37
C SER A 10 -0.15 -8.75 5.11
N GLY A 11 -1.23 -9.07 4.41
CA GLY A 11 -2.36 -9.79 4.97
C GLY A 11 -3.40 -10.20 3.93
N LEU A 12 -4.39 -10.96 4.39
CA LEU A 12 -5.55 -11.41 3.65
C LEU A 12 -6.77 -11.26 4.57
N ASN A 13 -7.84 -10.64 4.10
CA ASN A 13 -9.08 -10.51 4.87
C ASN A 13 -10.13 -11.57 4.50
N GLU A 14 -11.28 -11.55 5.20
CA GLU A 14 -12.36 -12.53 5.01
C GLU A 14 -13.05 -12.46 3.63
N HIS A 15 -12.87 -11.35 2.91
CA HIS A 15 -13.40 -11.15 1.56
C HIS A 15 -12.45 -11.64 0.47
N GLY A 16 -11.27 -12.14 0.84
CA GLY A 16 -10.25 -12.58 -0.10
C GLY A 16 -9.40 -11.45 -0.68
N LEU A 17 -9.46 -10.24 -0.11
CA LEU A 17 -8.58 -9.14 -0.46
C LEU A 17 -7.21 -9.35 0.20
N ALA A 18 -6.18 -9.51 -0.62
CA ALA A 18 -4.79 -9.60 -0.23
C ALA A 18 -4.11 -8.23 -0.37
N LEU A 19 -3.22 -7.94 0.58
CA LEU A 19 -2.37 -6.75 0.59
C LEU A 19 -0.93 -7.16 0.89
N GLN A 20 0.03 -6.55 0.19
CA GLN A 20 1.45 -6.58 0.53
C GLN A 20 2.06 -5.21 0.28
N ILE A 21 2.90 -4.73 1.19
CA ILE A 21 3.59 -3.45 1.03
C ILE A 21 5.11 -3.64 0.88
N SER A 22 5.68 -2.91 -0.07
CA SER A 22 7.12 -2.67 -0.15
C SER A 22 7.41 -1.22 0.16
N GLN A 23 8.43 -0.96 0.98
CA GLN A 23 8.86 0.39 1.28
C GLN A 23 9.65 0.96 0.09
N SER A 24 9.22 2.10 -0.43
CA SER A 24 9.93 2.88 -1.46
C SER A 24 10.31 4.24 -0.84
N GLY A 25 11.44 4.29 -0.14
CA GLY A 25 11.80 5.48 0.64
C GLY A 25 13.28 5.85 0.57
N ARG A 26 13.58 7.05 0.08
CA ARG A 26 14.88 7.73 0.24
C ARG A 26 15.03 8.41 1.62
N ARG A 27 13.93 8.62 2.35
CA ARG A 27 13.91 9.29 3.66
C ARG A 27 14.04 8.27 4.78
N ALA A 28 14.78 8.63 5.83
CA ALA A 28 14.89 7.80 7.02
C ALA A 28 13.50 7.57 7.64
N PRO A 29 13.16 6.32 8.02
CA PRO A 29 11.93 6.02 8.72
C PRO A 29 11.91 6.73 10.08
N THR A 30 10.76 7.30 10.45
CA THR A 30 10.47 7.75 11.81
C THR A 30 9.33 6.89 12.37
N PRO A 31 9.23 6.68 13.69
CA PRO A 31 8.16 5.87 14.28
C PRO A 31 6.76 6.29 13.83
N GLU A 32 6.47 7.59 13.83
CA GLU A 32 5.21 8.17 13.37
C GLU A 32 4.89 7.81 11.91
N ARG A 33 5.89 7.84 11.02
CA ARG A 33 5.70 7.51 9.61
C ARG A 33 5.46 6.02 9.37
N GLU A 34 6.09 5.16 10.17
CA GLU A 34 5.87 3.71 10.14
C GLU A 34 4.49 3.35 10.71
N GLU A 35 4.03 4.07 11.72
CA GLU A 35 2.71 3.93 12.32
C GLU A 35 1.61 4.27 11.31
N LEU A 36 1.71 5.42 10.63
CA LEU A 36 0.75 5.81 9.58
C LEU A 36 0.63 4.73 8.49
N ARG A 37 1.75 4.19 8.02
CA ARG A 37 1.77 3.08 7.05
C ARG A 37 1.09 1.82 7.60
N THR A 38 1.35 1.49 8.85
CA THR A 38 0.77 0.31 9.50
C THR A 38 -0.73 0.47 9.69
N ALA A 39 -1.18 1.66 10.07
CA ALA A 39 -2.58 2.02 10.21
C ALA A 39 -3.31 1.90 8.87
N LEU A 40 -2.74 2.43 7.78
CA LEU A 40 -3.27 2.29 6.43
C LEU A 40 -3.50 0.82 6.03
N ASN A 41 -2.52 -0.04 6.25
CA ASN A 41 -2.63 -1.45 5.90
C ASN A 41 -3.71 -2.18 6.73
N ALA A 42 -3.81 -1.85 8.01
CA ALA A 42 -4.85 -2.39 8.88
C ALA A 42 -6.24 -1.89 8.47
N GLU A 43 -6.36 -0.62 8.08
CA GLU A 43 -7.60 0.00 7.63
C GLU A 43 -8.11 -0.64 6.33
N VAL A 44 -7.23 -0.81 5.33
CA VAL A 44 -7.58 -1.49 4.08
C VAL A 44 -8.06 -2.91 4.34
N LEU A 45 -7.33 -3.70 5.13
CA LEU A 45 -7.72 -5.07 5.43
C LEU A 45 -9.02 -5.17 6.24
N ALA A 46 -9.33 -4.16 7.07
CA ALA A 46 -10.52 -4.16 7.92
C ALA A 46 -11.78 -3.62 7.22
N ARG A 47 -11.64 -2.75 6.21
CA ARG A 47 -12.77 -1.99 5.63
C ARG A 47 -13.02 -2.22 4.15
N CYS A 48 -12.01 -2.69 3.41
CA CYS A 48 -12.13 -2.88 1.96
C CYS A 48 -12.43 -4.34 1.62
N ASN A 49 -13.30 -4.54 0.64
CA ASN A 49 -13.73 -5.86 0.20
C ASN A 49 -13.20 -6.22 -1.19
N THR A 50 -12.82 -5.21 -1.99
CA THR A 50 -12.28 -5.38 -3.34
C THR A 50 -11.04 -4.54 -3.54
N VAL A 51 -10.26 -4.87 -4.58
CA VAL A 51 -9.08 -4.10 -4.99
C VAL A 51 -9.42 -2.64 -5.28
N GLU A 52 -10.54 -2.36 -5.94
CA GLU A 52 -10.93 -0.99 -6.31
C GLU A 52 -11.21 -0.13 -5.08
N GLN A 53 -11.90 -0.68 -4.08
CA GLN A 53 -12.15 0.00 -2.82
C GLN A 53 -10.85 0.28 -2.06
N ALA A 54 -9.94 -0.71 -2.06
CA ALA A 54 -8.64 -0.57 -1.42
C ALA A 54 -7.78 0.50 -2.10
N VAL A 55 -7.82 0.58 -3.44
CA VAL A 55 -7.14 1.64 -4.20
C VAL A 55 -7.69 3.03 -3.84
N GLU A 56 -9.02 3.20 -3.81
CA GLU A 56 -9.64 4.47 -3.44
C GLU A 56 -9.27 4.91 -2.01
N GLU A 57 -9.24 3.96 -1.07
CA GLU A 57 -8.82 4.21 0.31
C GLU A 57 -7.35 4.60 0.38
N LEU A 58 -6.45 3.88 -0.30
CA LEU A 58 -5.02 4.20 -0.36
C LEU A 58 -4.77 5.61 -0.91
N GLU A 59 -5.44 5.98 -2.00
CA GLU A 59 -5.29 7.30 -2.63
C GLU A 59 -5.85 8.42 -1.76
N THR A 60 -6.92 8.15 -1.01
CA THR A 60 -7.48 9.10 -0.03
C THR A 60 -6.56 9.27 1.16
N TYR A 61 -6.13 8.17 1.77
CA TYR A 61 -5.24 8.18 2.92
C TYR A 61 -3.91 8.86 2.60
N ALA A 62 -3.33 8.60 1.42
CA ALA A 62 -2.09 9.23 0.99
C ALA A 62 -2.23 10.76 0.89
N ARG A 63 -3.34 11.26 0.34
CA ARG A 63 -3.62 12.71 0.25
C ARG A 63 -3.79 13.35 1.63
N GLU A 64 -4.44 12.67 2.56
CA GLU A 64 -4.65 13.15 3.93
C GLU A 64 -3.37 13.12 4.77
N HIS A 65 -2.45 12.20 4.46
CA HIS A 65 -1.21 11.98 5.20
C HIS A 65 0.05 12.17 4.34
N PRO A 66 0.32 13.38 3.81
CA PRO A 66 1.46 13.63 2.93
C PRO A 66 2.83 13.41 3.60
N ALA A 67 2.86 13.35 4.94
CA ALA A 67 4.06 13.07 5.72
C ALA A 67 4.40 11.57 5.81
N MET A 68 3.48 10.67 5.45
CA MET A 68 3.64 9.21 5.51
C MET A 68 4.84 8.74 4.70
N LEU A 69 5.46 7.64 5.13
CA LEU A 69 6.56 7.02 4.40
C LEU A 69 6.06 6.43 3.08
N GLY A 70 6.65 6.86 1.97
CA GLY A 70 6.32 6.36 0.63
C GLY A 70 6.49 4.85 0.50
N GLY A 71 5.66 4.25 -0.35
CA GLY A 71 5.55 2.81 -0.50
C GLY A 71 4.88 2.40 -1.80
N ASN A 72 5.07 1.12 -2.13
CA ASN A 72 4.31 0.41 -3.13
C ASN A 72 3.40 -0.58 -2.42
N VAL A 73 2.10 -0.53 -2.67
CA VAL A 73 1.12 -1.51 -2.18
C VAL A 73 0.70 -2.38 -3.35
N MET A 74 0.92 -3.68 -3.21
CA MET A 74 0.36 -4.70 -4.09
C MET A 74 -0.94 -5.19 -3.47
N LEU A 75 -2.01 -5.15 -4.27
CA LEU A 75 -3.32 -5.66 -3.90
C LEU A 75 -3.72 -6.79 -4.84
N GLY A 76 -4.56 -7.70 -4.35
CA GLY A 76 -5.17 -8.71 -5.20
C GLY A 76 -6.43 -9.28 -4.58
N ASP A 77 -7.41 -9.58 -5.42
CA ASP A 77 -8.60 -10.35 -5.04
C ASP A 77 -8.93 -11.39 -6.13
N SER A 78 -10.12 -11.96 -6.09
CA SER A 78 -10.56 -12.97 -7.07
C SER A 78 -10.72 -12.47 -8.52
N ARG A 79 -10.73 -11.15 -8.73
CA ARG A 79 -11.06 -10.49 -10.00
C ARG A 79 -9.90 -9.69 -10.56
N SER A 80 -9.13 -9.03 -9.71
CA SER A 80 -8.09 -8.11 -10.17
C SER A 80 -6.87 -8.13 -9.26
N ILE A 81 -5.77 -7.60 -9.80
CA ILE A 81 -4.57 -7.22 -9.07
C ILE A 81 -4.34 -5.73 -9.27
N SER A 82 -3.74 -5.08 -8.28
CA SER A 82 -3.24 -3.72 -8.47
C SER A 82 -1.88 -3.50 -7.85
N VAL A 83 -1.20 -2.47 -8.36
CA VAL A 83 -0.09 -1.85 -7.65
C VAL A 83 -0.36 -0.36 -7.54
N THR A 84 -0.32 0.14 -6.30
CA THR A 84 -0.43 1.56 -5.99
C THR A 84 0.90 2.05 -5.41
N GLU A 85 1.53 3.01 -6.08
CA GLU A 85 2.66 3.75 -5.53
C GLU A 85 2.16 5.04 -4.90
N TYR A 86 2.62 5.37 -3.69
CA TYR A 86 2.29 6.62 -3.04
C TYR A 86 3.51 7.29 -2.40
N CYS A 87 3.58 8.62 -2.49
CA CYS A 87 4.62 9.43 -1.87
C CYS A 87 4.19 10.90 -1.79
N GLY A 88 4.38 11.52 -0.61
CA GLY A 88 4.27 12.97 -0.45
C GLY A 88 2.89 13.56 -0.76
N GLY A 89 1.81 12.82 -0.49
CA GLY A 89 0.45 13.27 -0.81
C GLY A 89 -0.08 12.81 -2.17
N ASN A 90 0.78 12.22 -3.01
CA ASN A 90 0.41 11.71 -4.31
C ASN A 90 0.31 10.19 -4.27
N ALA A 91 -0.57 9.64 -5.10
CA ALA A 91 -0.69 8.21 -5.33
C ALA A 91 -0.99 7.96 -6.82
N GLN A 92 -0.48 6.84 -7.34
CA GLN A 92 -0.75 6.38 -8.69
C GLN A 92 -0.97 4.86 -8.67
N SER A 93 -2.05 4.42 -9.28
CA SER A 93 -2.50 3.03 -9.26
C SER A 93 -2.58 2.44 -10.67
N GLU A 94 -2.19 1.18 -10.81
CA GLU A 94 -2.43 0.35 -12.00
C GLU A 94 -3.25 -0.87 -11.57
N ILE A 95 -4.44 -1.04 -12.15
CA ILE A 95 -5.33 -2.19 -11.89
C ILE A 95 -5.39 -3.03 -13.16
N LEU A 96 -5.21 -4.35 -13.03
CA LEU A 96 -5.37 -5.33 -14.09
C LEU A 96 -6.35 -6.43 -13.67
N GLU A 97 -7.30 -6.76 -14.55
CA GLU A 97 -8.17 -7.95 -14.39
C GLU A 97 -7.47 -9.23 -14.88
N GLU A 98 -6.59 -9.11 -15.87
CA GLU A 98 -5.81 -10.22 -16.43
C GLU A 98 -4.35 -9.83 -16.65
N GLY A 99 -3.43 -10.76 -16.38
CA GLY A 99 -2.00 -10.59 -16.67
C GLY A 99 -1.12 -10.58 -15.43
N VAL A 100 0.02 -9.88 -15.52
CA VAL A 100 1.03 -9.82 -14.46
C VAL A 100 1.54 -8.39 -14.34
N VAL A 101 1.52 -7.84 -13.12
CA VAL A 101 2.24 -6.60 -12.78
C VAL A 101 3.48 -6.94 -11.97
N ILE A 102 4.62 -6.38 -12.36
CA ILE A 102 5.87 -6.47 -11.60
C ILE A 102 6.32 -5.05 -11.29
N ARG A 103 6.64 -4.79 -10.02
CA ARG A 103 7.25 -3.54 -9.56
C ARG A 103 8.44 -3.83 -8.65
N ALA A 104 9.52 -3.11 -8.91
CA ALA A 104 10.69 -3.05 -8.04
C ALA A 104 10.69 -1.71 -7.29
N ASN A 105 11.61 -1.52 -6.34
CA ASN A 105 11.71 -0.30 -5.52
C ASN A 105 12.26 0.94 -6.28
N HIS A 106 12.06 1.01 -7.59
CA HIS A 106 12.33 2.21 -8.36
C HIS A 106 11.04 3.02 -8.46
N SER A 107 11.04 4.18 -7.80
CA SER A 107 9.95 5.16 -7.82
C SER A 107 9.55 5.48 -9.26
N VAL A 108 8.24 5.49 -9.57
CA VAL A 108 7.72 6.10 -10.80
C VAL A 108 7.47 7.61 -10.66
N PHE A 109 7.70 8.16 -9.46
CA PHE A 109 7.83 9.60 -9.19
C PHE A 109 9.29 10.09 -9.25
#